data_AF-A0A4R3YI78-F1
#
_entry.id   AF-A0A4R3YI78-F1
#
_cell.length_a   1.000
_cell.length_b   1.000
_cell.length_c   1.000
_cell.angle_alpha   90.00
_cell.angle_beta   90.00
_cell.angle_gamma   90.00
#
_symmetry.space_group_name_H-M   'P 1'
#
loop_
_entity.id
_entity.type
_entity.pdbx_description
1 polymer ?
#
loop_
_entity_poly.entity_id
_entity_poly.type
_entity_poly.pdbx_seq_one_letter_code
_entity_poly.pdbx_strand_id
1 'polypeptide(L)'
;MPLFVPDTSPPPTLYYASGQAHPLSSLTEETLAHMVADMSIHQSDKEHYITGWMGNSSVVIVNNYQDKRGSSSGFVLTRRDQYRLSVQSITFRIPKFILWLTFRRRPRTMMLITYNTLGKVLSPLVQYRNLLDKPLQQKLEQDWQQLNDYIGMACHQLEHGTPLWRQLADKLTTEDLDLWINSALFAGKRLHQDGDYQGFWSGNVFISRRLSAEPALQLLWRDQDNVLQCGYQYQLITDENSGQLRPSVRIRPDDQETRYLLNPFDAWHLQTAWALLNYAAGILAGISPPLVEMMDRPDSLSHL
;
A
#
# COMPACT_ATOMS: atom_id res chain seq x y z
N MET A 1 0.84 18.73 -23.55
CA MET A 1 0.13 17.49 -23.16
C MET A 1 -0.70 17.74 -21.90
N PRO A 2 -1.95 17.26 -21.76
CA PRO A 2 -2.68 17.38 -20.50
C PRO A 2 -1.89 16.66 -19.40
N LEU A 3 -1.71 17.33 -18.26
CA LEU A 3 -1.09 16.73 -17.09
C LEU A 3 -1.96 15.58 -16.59
N PHE A 4 -1.33 14.49 -16.17
CA PHE A 4 -2.02 13.42 -15.47
C PHE A 4 -2.58 13.96 -14.15
N VAL A 5 -3.86 13.72 -13.93
CA VAL A 5 -4.55 13.99 -12.66
C VAL A 5 -5.21 12.68 -12.26
N PRO A 6 -4.91 12.12 -11.07
CA PRO A 6 -5.55 10.90 -10.63
C PRO A 6 -7.05 11.13 -10.44
N ASP A 7 -7.84 10.09 -10.65
CA ASP A 7 -9.24 10.10 -10.24
C ASP A 7 -9.30 10.24 -8.71
N THR A 8 -10.02 11.25 -8.24
CA THR A 8 -10.18 11.57 -6.80
C THR A 8 -11.48 11.02 -6.23
N SER A 9 -12.26 10.29 -7.04
CA SER A 9 -13.48 9.62 -6.59
C SER A 9 -13.11 8.47 -5.67
N PRO A 10 -13.61 8.44 -4.41
CA PRO A 10 -13.27 7.38 -3.48
C PRO A 10 -13.78 6.03 -4.00
N PRO A 11 -12.97 4.97 -3.94
CA PRO A 11 -13.44 3.61 -4.21
C PRO A 11 -14.64 3.24 -3.34
N PRO A 12 -15.50 2.30 -3.80
CA PRO A 12 -16.56 1.74 -2.98
C PRO A 12 -16.01 1.15 -1.67
N THR A 13 -16.76 1.34 -0.59
CA THR A 13 -16.41 0.87 0.76
C THR A 13 -17.50 -0.07 1.30
N LEU A 14 -17.13 -0.95 2.25
CA LEU A 14 -18.00 -1.90 2.91
C LEU A 14 -17.64 -2.02 4.40
N TYR A 15 -18.64 -2.13 5.27
CA TYR A 15 -18.55 -2.29 6.74
C TYR A 15 -17.93 -1.14 7.54
N TYR A 16 -16.84 -0.55 7.06
CA TYR A 16 -16.01 0.40 7.81
C TYR A 16 -15.89 1.74 7.08
N ALA A 17 -15.96 2.83 7.84
CA ALA A 17 -15.79 4.19 7.35
C ALA A 17 -15.31 5.11 8.48
N SER A 18 -14.54 6.13 8.14
CA SER A 18 -13.97 7.11 9.08
C SER A 18 -15.04 7.78 9.94
N GLY A 19 -16.18 8.14 9.36
CA GLY A 19 -17.29 8.77 10.07
C GLY A 19 -18.00 7.87 11.10
N GLN A 20 -17.76 6.56 11.07
CA GLN A 20 -18.35 5.57 11.98
C GLN A 20 -17.30 4.87 12.85
N ALA A 21 -16.02 5.21 12.69
CA ALA A 21 -14.93 4.58 13.43
C ALA A 21 -15.04 4.88 14.93
N HIS A 22 -15.00 3.82 15.75
CA HIS A 22 -14.90 3.98 17.19
C HIS A 22 -13.58 4.69 17.55
N PRO A 23 -13.60 5.72 18.41
CA PRO A 23 -12.37 6.33 18.92
C PRO A 23 -11.43 5.30 19.54
N LEU A 24 -10.12 5.48 19.40
CA LEU A 24 -9.09 4.59 19.93
C LEU A 24 -9.28 4.35 21.45
N SER A 25 -9.72 5.36 22.19
CA SER A 25 -9.99 5.25 23.64
C SER A 25 -11.17 4.32 24.00
N SER A 26 -12.08 4.09 23.05
CA SER A 26 -13.31 3.30 23.24
C SER A 26 -13.34 2.00 22.44
N LEU A 27 -12.27 1.72 21.69
CA LEU A 27 -12.18 0.53 20.84
C LEU A 27 -12.22 -0.74 21.70
N THR A 28 -13.03 -1.70 21.28
CA THR A 28 -13.19 -2.98 21.98
C THR A 28 -12.41 -4.09 21.28
N GLU A 29 -12.09 -5.15 22.03
CA GLU A 29 -11.42 -6.33 21.50
C GLU A 29 -12.27 -7.06 20.46
N GLU A 30 -13.59 -7.09 20.67
CA GLU A 30 -14.56 -7.72 19.75
C GLU A 30 -14.60 -6.97 18.42
N THR A 31 -14.73 -5.64 18.44
CA THR A 31 -14.69 -4.80 17.23
C THR A 31 -13.40 -5.04 16.45
N LEU A 32 -12.24 -5.03 17.12
CA LEU A 32 -10.96 -5.24 16.46
C LEU A 32 -10.85 -6.66 15.87
N ALA A 33 -11.35 -7.67 16.59
CA ALA A 33 -11.34 -9.05 16.10
C ALA A 33 -12.20 -9.23 14.85
N HIS A 34 -13.37 -8.57 14.78
CA HIS A 34 -14.21 -8.56 13.58
C HIS A 34 -13.50 -7.89 12.39
N MET A 35 -12.92 -6.70 12.59
CA MET A 35 -12.17 -5.98 11.55
C MET A 35 -11.03 -6.83 10.98
N VAL A 36 -10.30 -7.54 11.84
CA VAL A 36 -9.20 -8.41 11.43
C VAL A 36 -9.70 -9.65 10.68
N ALA A 37 -10.81 -10.24 11.14
CA ALA A 37 -11.42 -11.40 10.49
C ALA A 37 -11.96 -11.07 9.09
N ASP A 38 -12.59 -9.92 8.90
CA ASP A 38 -13.11 -9.47 7.59
C ASP A 38 -11.99 -9.22 6.57
N MET A 39 -10.78 -8.95 7.05
CA MET A 39 -9.59 -8.80 6.22
C MET A 39 -8.85 -10.11 5.97
N SER A 40 -9.29 -11.23 6.56
CA SER A 40 -8.59 -12.50 6.44
C SER A 40 -8.85 -13.16 5.09
N ILE A 41 -7.82 -13.21 4.24
CA ILE A 41 -7.86 -13.84 2.91
C ILE A 41 -7.84 -15.38 3.01
N HIS A 42 -7.41 -15.90 4.16
CA HIS A 42 -7.33 -17.33 4.42
C HIS A 42 -8.03 -17.63 5.74
N GLN A 43 -9.09 -18.44 5.70
CA GLN A 43 -9.67 -19.06 6.91
C GLN A 43 -8.67 -20.09 7.47
N SER A 44 -7.61 -19.58 8.09
CA SER A 44 -6.50 -20.35 8.63
C SER A 44 -6.25 -19.90 10.05
N ASP A 45 -6.26 -20.86 10.96
CA ASP A 45 -5.88 -20.65 12.36
C ASP A 45 -4.36 -20.45 12.52
N LYS A 46 -3.58 -20.49 11.43
CA LYS A 46 -2.13 -20.23 11.47
C LYS A 46 -1.84 -18.73 11.41
N GLU A 47 -0.73 -18.36 12.05
CA GLU A 47 -0.14 -17.03 11.92
C GLU A 47 0.00 -16.63 10.46
N HIS A 48 -0.53 -15.46 10.11
CA HIS A 48 -0.33 -14.87 8.80
C HIS A 48 -0.34 -13.34 8.87
N TYR A 49 0.38 -12.74 7.93
CA TYR A 49 0.49 -11.30 7.80
C TYR A 49 -0.01 -10.90 6.43
N ILE A 50 -0.84 -9.87 6.40
CA ILE A 50 -1.26 -9.23 5.16
C ILE A 50 -0.72 -7.81 5.21
N THR A 51 0.07 -7.43 4.22
CA THR A 51 0.60 -6.08 4.09
C THR A 51 -0.19 -5.32 3.04
N GLY A 52 -0.32 -4.01 3.17
CA GLY A 52 -0.96 -3.14 2.19
C GLY A 52 -0.52 -1.70 2.38
N TRP A 53 -1.12 -0.79 1.62
CA TRP A 53 -0.66 0.61 1.54
C TRP A 53 -1.82 1.60 1.62
N MET A 54 -1.71 2.52 2.59
CA MET A 54 -2.58 3.67 2.75
C MET A 54 -1.81 4.93 2.34
N GLY A 55 -1.87 5.27 1.05
CA GLY A 55 -0.98 6.26 0.45
C GLY A 55 0.47 5.78 0.51
N ASN A 56 1.39 6.60 1.01
CA ASN A 56 2.79 6.19 1.20
C ASN A 56 3.04 5.41 2.51
N SER A 57 2.00 5.15 3.30
CA SER A 57 2.12 4.55 4.63
C SER A 57 1.80 3.07 4.57
N SER A 58 2.67 2.23 5.13
CA SER A 58 2.45 0.79 5.13
C SER A 58 1.48 0.38 6.24
N VAL A 59 0.58 -0.52 5.89
CA VAL A 59 -0.38 -1.16 6.79
C VAL A 59 -0.03 -2.64 6.88
N VAL A 60 0.07 -3.16 8.10
CA VAL A 60 0.25 -4.59 8.34
C VAL A 60 -0.91 -5.08 9.19
N ILE A 61 -1.60 -6.09 8.68
CA ILE A 61 -2.68 -6.81 9.34
C ILE A 61 -2.05 -8.08 9.89
N VAL A 62 -2.08 -8.20 11.21
CA VAL A 62 -1.53 -9.33 11.95
C VAL A 62 -2.69 -10.24 12.30
N ASN A 63 -2.68 -11.46 11.78
CA ASN A 63 -3.65 -12.49 12.10
C ASN A 63 -3.00 -13.59 12.92
N ASN A 64 -3.46 -13.76 14.14
CA ASN A 64 -3.07 -14.83 15.06
C ASN A 64 -1.54 -15.05 15.15
N TYR A 65 -0.77 -13.98 15.33
CA TYR A 65 0.64 -14.08 15.70
C TYR A 65 0.77 -14.94 16.96
N GLN A 66 1.70 -15.89 16.99
CA GLN A 66 1.90 -16.77 18.15
C GLN A 66 3.36 -16.76 18.63
N ASP A 67 3.56 -16.45 19.90
CA ASP A 67 4.85 -16.57 20.58
C ASP A 67 4.70 -17.27 21.94
N LYS A 68 5.82 -17.57 22.60
CA LYS A 68 5.90 -18.12 23.96
C LYS A 68 5.08 -17.31 24.97
N ARG A 69 4.89 -16.01 24.72
CA ARG A 69 4.18 -15.07 25.61
C ARG A 69 2.67 -15.01 25.39
N GLY A 70 2.15 -15.50 24.26
CA GLY A 70 0.74 -15.35 23.92
C GLY A 70 0.51 -15.27 22.42
N SER A 71 -0.70 -14.85 22.05
CA SER A 71 -1.03 -14.52 20.67
C SER A 71 -1.49 -13.07 20.51
N SER A 72 -1.36 -12.52 19.29
CA SER A 72 -1.90 -11.19 18.98
C SER A 72 -2.53 -11.12 17.60
N SER A 73 -3.53 -10.25 17.46
CA SER A 73 -4.16 -9.91 16.19
C SER A 73 -4.51 -8.44 16.14
N GLY A 74 -4.37 -7.79 14.99
CA GLY A 74 -4.67 -6.36 14.87
C GLY A 74 -3.99 -5.69 13.69
N PHE A 75 -3.89 -4.36 13.76
CA PHE A 75 -3.34 -3.53 12.70
C PHE A 75 -2.10 -2.79 13.17
N VAL A 76 -1.16 -2.62 12.26
CA VAL A 76 0.03 -1.80 12.45
C VAL A 76 0.14 -0.84 11.28
N LEU A 77 -0.04 0.45 11.53
CA LEU A 77 0.16 1.53 10.57
C LEU A 77 1.55 2.13 10.80
N THR A 78 2.35 2.21 9.75
CA THR A 78 3.67 2.85 9.78
C THR A 78 3.66 4.11 8.91
N ARG A 79 3.74 5.28 9.56
CA ARG A 79 4.04 6.56 8.91
C ARG A 79 5.56 6.69 8.85
N ARG A 80 6.11 6.59 7.64
CA ARG A 80 7.56 6.64 7.39
C ARG A 80 8.22 7.85 8.06
N ASP A 81 9.38 7.63 8.68
CA ASP A 81 10.21 8.64 9.37
C ASP A 81 9.47 9.48 10.43
N GLN A 82 8.30 9.03 10.86
CA GLN A 82 7.45 9.70 11.84
C GLN A 82 7.17 8.75 13.00
N TYR A 83 6.37 7.72 12.77
CA TYR A 83 5.94 6.79 13.83
C TYR A 83 5.26 5.53 13.33
N ARG A 84 5.09 4.60 14.25
CA ARG A 84 4.23 3.43 14.11
C ARG A 84 3.12 3.47 15.14
N LEU A 85 1.90 3.27 14.67
CA LEU A 85 0.69 3.06 15.47
C LEU A 85 0.34 1.57 15.40
N SER A 86 0.25 0.91 16.56
CA SER A 86 -0.17 -0.49 16.67
C SER A 86 -1.49 -0.55 17.44
N VAL A 87 -2.49 -1.18 16.86
CA VAL A 87 -3.82 -1.40 17.46
C VAL A 87 -4.05 -2.92 17.48
N GLN A 88 -3.80 -3.55 18.62
CA GLN A 88 -3.75 -5.01 18.71
C GLN A 88 -4.58 -5.54 19.88
N SER A 89 -5.18 -6.72 19.67
CA SER A 89 -5.65 -7.59 20.73
C SER A 89 -4.52 -8.57 21.08
N ILE A 90 -4.26 -8.76 22.37
CA ILE A 90 -3.21 -9.66 22.86
C ILE A 90 -3.83 -10.62 23.87
N THR A 91 -3.66 -11.92 23.61
CA THR A 91 -4.08 -12.99 24.52
C THR A 91 -2.84 -13.59 25.18
N PHE A 92 -2.66 -13.33 26.47
CA PHE A 92 -1.49 -13.83 27.20
C PHE A 92 -1.53 -15.33 27.39
N ARG A 93 -0.39 -16.00 27.25
CA ARG A 93 -0.27 -17.43 27.57
C ARG A 93 -0.15 -17.60 29.09
N ILE A 94 -1.20 -18.12 29.71
CA ILE A 94 -1.22 -18.41 31.15
C ILE A 94 -1.20 -19.94 31.35
N PRO A 95 -0.28 -20.49 32.17
CA PRO A 95 -0.28 -21.90 32.53
C PRO A 95 -1.63 -22.36 33.10
N LYS A 96 -2.09 -23.56 32.71
CA LYS A 96 -3.42 -24.09 33.10
C LYS A 96 -3.68 -24.11 34.61
N PHE A 97 -2.65 -24.39 35.41
CA PHE A 97 -2.78 -24.40 36.87
C PHE A 97 -3.08 -23.00 37.44
N ILE A 98 -2.51 -21.92 36.86
CA ILE A 98 -2.80 -20.54 37.26
C ILE A 98 -4.23 -20.15 36.85
N LEU A 99 -4.68 -20.58 35.67
CA LEU A 99 -6.07 -20.39 35.24
C LEU A 99 -7.04 -21.06 36.23
N TRP A 100 -6.76 -22.30 36.64
CA TRP A 100 -7.57 -23.02 37.61
C TRP A 100 -7.58 -22.34 38.99
N LEU A 101 -6.40 -21.95 39.51
CA LEU A 101 -6.27 -21.22 40.78
C LEU A 101 -7.00 -19.88 40.79
N THR A 102 -7.14 -19.24 39.62
CA THR A 102 -7.87 -17.97 39.45
C THR A 102 -9.33 -18.16 39.02
N PHE A 103 -9.84 -19.41 39.01
CA PHE A 103 -11.18 -19.78 38.55
C PHE A 103 -11.51 -19.31 37.11
N ARG A 104 -10.49 -19.15 36.26
CA ARG A 104 -10.65 -18.73 34.86
C ARG A 104 -10.59 -19.92 33.92
N ARG A 105 -11.53 -19.98 32.96
CA ARG A 105 -11.54 -21.01 31.90
C ARG A 105 -10.64 -20.66 30.71
N ARG A 106 -10.40 -19.39 30.45
CA ARG A 106 -9.57 -18.89 29.34
C ARG A 106 -8.66 -17.75 29.81
N PRO A 107 -7.49 -17.54 29.17
CA PRO A 107 -6.69 -16.36 29.41
C PRO A 107 -7.46 -15.10 29.05
N ARG A 108 -7.09 -13.98 29.68
CA ARG A 108 -7.67 -12.68 29.36
C ARG A 108 -7.03 -12.16 28.08
N THR A 109 -7.86 -11.82 27.10
CA THR A 109 -7.46 -10.98 25.98
C THR A 109 -7.48 -9.52 26.44
N MET A 110 -6.53 -8.74 25.95
CA MET A 110 -6.39 -7.32 26.27
C MET A 110 -6.18 -6.53 24.99
N MET A 111 -6.88 -5.41 24.89
CA MET A 111 -6.62 -4.40 23.86
C MET A 111 -5.38 -3.58 24.21
N LEU A 112 -4.41 -3.53 23.30
CA LEU A 112 -3.16 -2.78 23.42
C LEU A 112 -3.02 -1.85 22.22
N ILE A 113 -3.13 -0.54 22.49
CA ILE A 113 -2.83 0.51 21.51
C ILE A 113 -1.52 1.16 21.90
N THR A 114 -0.55 1.11 21.00
CA THR A 114 0.77 1.66 21.22
C THR A 114 1.23 2.52 20.08
N TYR A 115 2.12 3.43 20.43
CA TYR A 115 2.77 4.36 19.53
C TYR A 115 4.26 4.35 19.81
N ASN A 116 5.07 4.42 18.76
CA ASN A 116 6.51 4.66 18.87
C ASN A 116 6.99 5.56 17.73
N THR A 117 7.87 6.51 18.03
CA THR A 117 8.51 7.33 17.00
C THR A 117 9.45 6.48 16.16
N LEU A 118 9.57 6.86 14.88
CA LEU A 118 10.53 6.28 13.94
C LEU A 118 11.50 7.36 13.48
N GLY A 119 12.68 6.97 13.02
CA GLY A 119 13.73 7.89 12.57
C GLY A 119 14.86 8.07 13.59
N LYS A 120 15.48 9.26 13.61
CA LYS A 120 16.75 9.51 14.33
C LYS A 120 16.63 9.47 15.86
N VAL A 121 15.44 9.69 16.41
CA VAL A 121 15.19 9.59 17.85
C VAL A 121 14.18 8.48 18.10
N LEU A 122 14.69 7.31 18.48
CA LEU A 122 13.87 6.17 18.88
C LEU A 122 13.29 6.44 20.27
N SER A 123 11.98 6.69 20.34
CA SER A 123 11.25 6.74 21.59
C SER A 123 10.96 5.31 22.08
N PRO A 124 10.92 5.06 23.40
CA PRO A 124 10.30 3.86 23.91
C PRO A 124 8.85 3.75 23.41
N LEU A 125 8.36 2.52 23.37
CA LEU A 125 6.97 2.22 23.03
C LEU A 125 6.04 2.79 24.13
N VAL A 126 5.12 3.66 23.73
CA VAL A 126 4.18 4.35 24.63
C VAL A 126 2.76 3.83 24.40
N GLN A 127 2.01 3.60 25.47
CA GLN A 127 0.59 3.24 25.36
C GLN A 127 -0.25 4.49 25.09
N TYR A 128 -1.20 4.39 24.15
CA TYR A 128 -2.06 5.52 23.74
C TYR A 128 -2.73 6.23 24.92
N ARG A 129 -3.28 5.46 25.87
CA ARG A 129 -3.93 5.99 27.09
C ARG A 129 -3.03 6.85 27.98
N ASN A 130 -1.71 6.72 27.85
CA ASN A 130 -0.72 7.46 28.63
C ASN A 130 -0.14 8.66 27.86
N LEU A 131 -0.57 8.88 26.61
CA LEU A 131 -0.14 10.07 25.85
C LEU A 131 -0.76 11.33 26.48
N LEU A 132 0.08 12.33 26.73
CA LEU A 132 -0.35 13.63 27.26
C LEU A 132 -0.45 14.69 26.14
N ASP A 133 0.28 14.48 25.04
CA ASP A 133 0.28 15.34 23.87
C ASP A 133 -1.04 15.24 23.10
N LYS A 134 -1.87 16.29 23.20
CA LYS A 134 -3.19 16.37 22.58
C LYS A 134 -3.15 16.46 21.05
N PRO A 135 -2.31 17.32 20.43
CA PRO A 135 -2.08 17.29 18.99
C PRO A 135 -1.71 15.89 18.47
N LEU A 136 -0.80 15.19 19.16
CA LEU A 136 -0.43 13.83 18.77
C LEU A 136 -1.61 12.86 18.89
N GLN A 137 -2.37 12.91 19.99
CA GLN A 137 -3.57 12.08 20.15
C GLN A 137 -4.56 12.29 19.00
N GLN A 138 -4.85 13.54 18.63
CA GLN A 138 -5.74 13.86 17.52
C GLN A 138 -5.23 13.29 16.19
N LYS A 139 -3.92 13.39 15.94
CA LYS A 139 -3.30 12.82 14.74
C LYS A 139 -3.45 11.29 14.70
N LEU A 140 -3.26 10.61 15.83
CA LEU A 140 -3.43 9.15 15.90
C LEU A 140 -4.89 8.72 15.71
N GLU A 141 -5.85 9.48 16.23
CA GLU A 141 -7.28 9.25 15.99
C GLU A 141 -7.64 9.48 14.51
N GLN A 142 -7.11 10.52 13.88
CA GLN A 142 -7.32 10.76 12.44
C GLN A 142 -6.73 9.64 11.58
N ASP A 143 -5.53 9.18 11.91
CA ASP A 143 -4.90 8.03 11.25
C ASP A 143 -5.72 6.75 11.41
N TRP A 144 -6.30 6.53 12.59
CA TRP A 144 -7.20 5.41 12.84
C TRP A 144 -8.49 5.51 12.02
N GLN A 145 -9.07 6.70 11.92
CA GLN A 145 -10.23 6.96 11.06
C GLN A 145 -9.92 6.70 9.58
N GLN A 146 -8.78 7.19 9.08
CA GLN A 146 -8.33 6.91 7.71
C GLN A 146 -8.09 5.42 7.47
N LEU A 147 -7.53 4.73 8.47
CA LEU A 147 -7.36 3.28 8.40
C LEU A 147 -8.71 2.55 8.29
N ASN A 148 -9.78 3.05 8.93
CA ASN A 148 -11.12 2.47 8.78
C ASN A 148 -11.68 2.65 7.36
N ASP A 149 -11.47 3.81 6.73
CA ASP A 149 -11.81 3.97 5.30
C ASP A 149 -11.03 2.98 4.44
N TYR A 150 -9.72 2.87 4.67
CA TYR A 150 -8.86 1.90 3.97
C TYR A 150 -9.36 0.45 4.14
N ILE A 151 -9.66 0.03 5.36
CA ILE A 151 -10.19 -1.31 5.65
C ILE A 151 -11.52 -1.51 4.93
N GLY A 152 -12.41 -0.53 4.95
CA GLY A 152 -13.72 -0.66 4.30
C GLY A 152 -13.62 -0.80 2.78
N MET A 153 -12.72 -0.06 2.14
CA MET A 153 -12.43 -0.23 0.71
C MET A 153 -11.81 -1.60 0.41
N ALA A 154 -10.94 -2.10 1.29
CA ALA A 154 -10.32 -3.40 1.14
C ALA A 154 -11.34 -4.55 1.32
N CYS A 155 -12.25 -4.45 2.30
CA CYS A 155 -13.37 -5.38 2.48
C CYS A 155 -14.25 -5.45 1.23
N HIS A 156 -14.59 -4.29 0.65
CA HIS A 156 -15.34 -4.25 -0.60
C HIS A 156 -14.61 -5.00 -1.73
N GLN A 157 -13.30 -4.75 -1.90
CA GLN A 157 -12.51 -5.48 -2.89
C GLN A 157 -12.55 -6.99 -2.64
N LEU A 158 -12.28 -7.44 -1.42
CA LEU A 158 -12.22 -8.87 -1.10
C LEU A 158 -13.56 -9.58 -1.32
N GLU A 159 -14.66 -9.00 -0.85
CA GLU A 159 -15.99 -9.64 -0.91
C GLU A 159 -16.57 -9.69 -2.33
N HIS A 160 -16.22 -8.72 -3.19
CA HIS A 160 -16.68 -8.66 -4.58
C HIS A 160 -15.69 -9.29 -5.58
N GLY A 161 -14.71 -10.06 -5.09
CA GLY A 161 -13.75 -10.76 -5.96
C GLY A 161 -12.75 -9.85 -6.66
N THR A 162 -12.33 -8.79 -5.97
CA THR A 162 -11.26 -7.83 -6.33
C THR A 162 -11.48 -7.13 -7.68
N PRO A 163 -12.59 -6.39 -7.85
CA PRO A 163 -12.98 -5.81 -9.13
C PRO A 163 -11.94 -4.85 -9.72
N LEU A 164 -11.28 -4.02 -8.91
CA LEU A 164 -10.26 -3.10 -9.41
C LEU A 164 -8.98 -3.85 -9.83
N TRP A 165 -8.63 -4.92 -9.11
CA TRP A 165 -7.53 -5.79 -9.51
C TRP A 165 -7.81 -6.50 -10.83
N ARG A 166 -9.02 -7.06 -11.00
CA ARG A 166 -9.43 -7.70 -12.26
C ARG A 166 -9.37 -6.72 -13.42
N GLN A 167 -9.90 -5.51 -13.24
CA GLN A 167 -9.84 -4.46 -14.27
C GLN A 167 -8.40 -4.13 -14.69
N LEU A 168 -7.47 -4.07 -13.72
CA LEU A 168 -6.05 -3.85 -14.01
C LEU A 168 -5.41 -5.07 -14.68
N ALA A 169 -5.71 -6.27 -14.21
CA ALA A 169 -5.18 -7.53 -14.74
C ALA A 169 -5.66 -7.82 -16.17
N ASP A 170 -6.93 -7.54 -16.47
CA ASP A 170 -7.52 -7.71 -17.81
C ASP A 170 -6.85 -6.78 -18.84
N LYS A 171 -6.41 -5.59 -18.40
CA LYS A 171 -5.67 -4.63 -19.21
C LYS A 171 -4.20 -5.01 -19.37
N LEU A 172 -3.61 -5.65 -18.35
CA LEU A 172 -2.20 -5.92 -18.26
C LEU A 172 -1.89 -7.31 -18.84
N THR A 173 -1.85 -7.41 -20.15
CA THR A 173 -1.44 -8.64 -20.85
C THR A 173 0.09 -8.69 -21.00
N THR A 174 0.64 -9.90 -21.17
CA THR A 174 2.08 -10.09 -21.44
C THR A 174 2.50 -9.38 -22.73
N GLU A 175 1.65 -9.45 -23.76
CA GLU A 175 1.89 -8.89 -25.09
C GLU A 175 1.90 -7.35 -25.07
N ASP A 176 0.92 -6.74 -24.41
CA ASP A 176 0.84 -5.28 -24.29
C ASP A 176 2.02 -4.73 -23.49
N LEU A 177 2.37 -5.39 -22.38
CA LEU A 177 3.49 -4.95 -21.55
C LEU A 177 4.83 -5.07 -22.29
N ASP A 178 5.05 -6.16 -23.04
CA ASP A 178 6.24 -6.29 -23.89
C ASP A 178 6.30 -5.20 -24.97
N LEU A 179 5.17 -4.92 -25.63
CA LEU A 179 5.06 -3.86 -26.64
C LEU A 179 5.37 -2.48 -26.04
N TRP A 180 4.84 -2.17 -24.85
CA TRP A 180 5.09 -0.91 -24.16
C TRP A 180 6.55 -0.76 -23.75
N ILE A 181 7.15 -1.82 -23.19
CA ILE A 181 8.58 -1.83 -22.81
C ILE A 181 9.46 -1.64 -24.04
N ASN A 182 9.14 -2.28 -25.16
CA ASN A 182 9.92 -2.22 -26.39
C ASN A 182 9.55 -1.06 -27.32
N SER A 183 8.70 -0.12 -26.87
CA SER A 183 8.24 1.01 -27.69
C SER A 183 9.39 1.81 -28.32
N ALA A 184 9.24 2.16 -29.60
CA ALA A 184 10.21 2.95 -30.35
C ALA A 184 10.40 4.37 -29.78
N LEU A 185 9.47 4.87 -28.96
CA LEU A 185 9.58 6.17 -28.31
C LEU A 185 10.79 6.27 -27.38
N PHE A 186 11.28 5.15 -26.85
CA PHE A 186 12.50 5.12 -26.05
C PHE A 186 13.79 5.23 -26.88
N ALA A 187 13.76 4.96 -28.19
CA ALA A 187 14.93 5.08 -29.05
C ALA A 187 15.10 6.51 -29.61
N GLY A 188 14.01 7.27 -29.74
CA GLY A 188 14.01 8.60 -30.35
C GLY A 188 14.25 9.78 -29.40
N LYS A 189 14.44 9.54 -28.10
CA LYS A 189 14.54 10.59 -27.07
C LYS A 189 15.82 10.46 -26.25
N ARG A 190 16.34 11.58 -25.74
CA ARG A 190 17.34 11.56 -24.67
C ARG A 190 16.66 11.05 -23.40
N LEU A 191 17.11 9.90 -22.90
CA LEU A 191 16.52 9.27 -21.73
C LEU A 191 17.19 9.75 -20.44
N HIS A 192 16.39 9.94 -19.40
CA HIS A 192 16.81 10.15 -18.02
C HIS A 192 16.91 8.81 -17.31
N GLN A 193 17.81 8.71 -16.34
CA GLN A 193 18.04 7.51 -15.54
C GLN A 193 17.38 7.63 -14.16
N ASP A 194 16.89 6.51 -13.63
CA ASP A 194 16.37 6.33 -12.27
C ASP A 194 16.69 4.89 -11.82
N GLY A 195 17.85 4.71 -11.19
CA GLY A 195 18.42 3.38 -10.95
C GLY A 195 18.64 2.63 -12.25
N ASP A 196 18.11 1.40 -12.34
CA ASP A 196 18.15 0.55 -13.54
C ASP A 196 17.14 0.96 -14.64
N TYR A 197 16.37 2.02 -14.43
CA TYR A 197 15.34 2.47 -15.37
C TYR A 197 15.82 3.64 -16.20
N GLN A 198 15.51 3.58 -17.49
CA GLN A 198 15.72 4.69 -18.42
C GLN A 198 14.39 5.11 -19.04
N GLY A 199 14.12 6.41 -19.08
CA GLY A 199 12.82 6.93 -19.49
C GLY A 199 12.81 8.38 -19.91
N PHE A 200 11.62 8.89 -20.16
CA PHE A 200 11.40 10.29 -20.49
C PHE A 200 10.20 10.83 -19.71
N TRP A 201 10.22 12.13 -19.44
CA TRP A 201 9.06 12.82 -18.92
C TRP A 201 8.05 13.07 -20.04
N SER A 202 6.81 12.76 -19.75
CA SER A 202 5.66 13.18 -20.50
C SER A 202 4.80 14.00 -19.54
N GLY A 203 4.88 15.33 -19.63
CA GLY A 203 4.16 16.22 -18.72
C GLY A 203 4.66 16.00 -17.30
N ASN A 204 3.77 15.61 -16.39
CA ASN A 204 4.11 15.28 -15.00
C ASN A 204 4.27 13.77 -14.75
N VAL A 205 4.30 12.92 -15.78
CA VAL A 205 4.51 11.47 -15.65
C VAL A 205 5.86 11.09 -16.23
N PHE A 206 6.69 10.41 -15.43
CA PHE A 206 7.92 9.79 -15.89
C PHE A 206 7.63 8.37 -16.34
N ILE A 207 7.80 8.13 -17.64
CA ILE A 207 7.60 6.82 -18.25
C ILE A 207 8.98 6.23 -18.51
N SER A 208 9.32 5.17 -17.77
CA SER A 208 10.64 4.56 -17.85
C SER A 208 10.56 3.04 -17.97
N ARG A 209 11.61 2.44 -18.53
CA ARG A 209 11.71 1.00 -18.73
C ARG A 209 13.01 0.44 -18.19
N ARG A 210 12.97 -0.84 -17.84
CA ARG A 210 14.14 -1.67 -17.55
C ARG A 210 14.15 -2.85 -18.51
N LEU A 211 15.28 -3.04 -19.19
CA LEU A 211 15.54 -4.16 -20.10
C LEU A 211 16.50 -5.15 -19.41
N SER A 212 16.00 -5.86 -18.40
CA SER A 212 16.75 -6.91 -17.69
C SER A 212 16.07 -8.27 -17.91
N ALA A 213 16.52 -9.31 -17.19
CA ALA A 213 15.88 -10.63 -17.22
C ALA A 213 14.39 -10.59 -16.83
N GLU A 214 14.00 -9.62 -15.98
CA GLU A 214 12.62 -9.29 -15.67
C GLU A 214 12.31 -7.88 -16.21
N PRO A 215 11.94 -7.77 -17.50
CA PRO A 215 11.71 -6.50 -18.12
C PRO A 215 10.49 -5.82 -17.48
N ALA A 216 10.57 -4.50 -17.34
CA ALA A 216 9.56 -3.74 -16.61
C ALA A 216 9.33 -2.34 -17.18
N LEU A 217 8.08 -1.88 -17.07
CA LEU A 217 7.66 -0.50 -17.25
C LEU A 217 7.45 0.11 -15.86
N GLN A 218 8.02 1.28 -15.59
CA GLN A 218 7.82 2.03 -14.36
C GLN A 218 7.19 3.39 -14.69
N LEU A 219 6.15 3.72 -13.93
CA LEU A 219 5.42 4.97 -14.02
C LEU A 219 5.54 5.70 -12.70
N LEU A 220 6.22 6.84 -12.72
CA LEU A 220 6.26 7.80 -11.61
C LEU A 220 5.50 9.05 -12.03
N TRP A 221 4.99 9.81 -11.09
CA TRP A 221 4.30 11.06 -11.40
C TRP A 221 4.47 12.09 -10.30
N ARG A 222 4.31 13.35 -10.68
CA ARG A 222 4.35 14.49 -9.77
C ARG A 222 2.97 15.13 -9.69
N ASP A 223 2.60 15.58 -8.50
CA ASP A 223 1.39 16.35 -8.28
C ASP A 223 1.52 17.81 -8.76
N GLN A 224 0.53 18.64 -8.42
CA GLN A 224 0.49 20.05 -8.79
C GLN A 224 1.60 20.88 -8.12
N ASP A 225 2.05 20.43 -6.94
CA ASP A 225 3.14 21.03 -6.17
C ASP A 225 4.53 20.49 -6.59
N ASN A 226 4.57 19.71 -7.67
CA ASN A 226 5.77 19.08 -8.22
C ASN A 226 6.43 18.08 -7.25
N VAL A 227 5.67 17.54 -6.30
CA VAL A 227 6.11 16.50 -5.37
C VAL A 227 5.92 15.13 -6.01
N LEU A 228 6.97 14.31 -5.95
CA LEU A 228 6.91 12.93 -6.44
C LEU A 228 5.96 12.10 -5.56
N GLN A 229 4.99 11.47 -6.19
CA GLN A 229 3.98 10.63 -5.54
C GLN A 229 4.37 9.14 -5.65
N CYS A 230 3.60 8.27 -4.99
CA CYS A 230 3.77 6.82 -5.12
C CYS A 230 3.74 6.41 -6.61
N GLY A 231 4.76 5.66 -7.02
CA GLY A 231 4.90 5.13 -8.36
C GLY A 231 4.50 3.65 -8.46
N TYR A 232 4.40 3.16 -9.69
CA TYR A 232 4.02 1.79 -9.97
C TYR A 232 4.95 1.16 -11.01
N GLN A 233 5.23 -0.12 -10.83
CA GLN A 233 6.03 -0.91 -11.75
C GLN A 233 5.20 -2.09 -12.26
N TYR A 234 5.20 -2.26 -13.58
CA TYR A 234 4.57 -3.35 -14.30
C TYR A 234 5.69 -4.20 -14.88
N GLN A 235 5.84 -5.42 -14.38
CA GLN A 235 6.97 -6.28 -14.71
C GLN A 235 6.51 -7.62 -15.27
N LEU A 236 7.24 -8.16 -16.23
CA LEU A 236 7.11 -9.54 -16.66
C LEU A 236 7.99 -10.40 -15.76
N ILE A 237 7.36 -11.29 -15.00
CA ILE A 237 8.05 -12.26 -14.14
C ILE A 237 7.81 -13.67 -14.65
N THR A 238 8.80 -14.54 -14.45
CA THR A 238 8.63 -15.97 -14.73
C THR A 238 7.79 -16.60 -13.62
N ASP A 239 6.70 -17.24 -14.00
CA ASP A 239 5.91 -18.07 -13.09
C ASP A 239 6.71 -19.34 -12.77
N GLU A 240 7.03 -19.55 -11.48
CA GLU A 240 7.86 -20.68 -11.04
C GLU A 240 7.25 -22.06 -11.37
N ASN A 241 5.92 -22.16 -11.46
CA ASN A 241 5.23 -23.43 -11.67
C ASN A 241 5.10 -23.78 -13.16
N SER A 242 4.87 -22.78 -14.01
CA SER A 242 4.64 -22.98 -15.45
C SER A 242 5.83 -22.60 -16.34
N GLY A 243 6.79 -21.86 -15.80
CA GLY A 243 7.91 -21.28 -16.55
C GLY A 243 7.50 -20.16 -17.51
N GLN A 244 6.21 -19.78 -17.55
CA GLN A 244 5.69 -18.76 -18.46
C GLN A 244 5.82 -17.36 -17.86
N LEU A 245 6.00 -16.36 -18.73
CA LEU A 245 5.99 -14.96 -18.31
C LEU A 245 4.57 -14.53 -17.96
N ARG A 246 4.41 -13.95 -16.77
CA ARG A 246 3.17 -13.34 -16.32
C ARG A 246 3.41 -11.91 -15.85
N PRO A 247 2.46 -10.99 -16.06
CA PRO A 247 2.58 -9.65 -15.53
C PRO A 247 2.42 -9.61 -14.01
N SER A 248 3.13 -8.70 -13.37
CA SER A 248 3.06 -8.42 -11.94
C SER A 248 3.15 -6.92 -11.71
N VAL A 249 2.33 -6.43 -10.78
CA VAL A 249 2.28 -5.02 -10.43
C VAL A 249 2.90 -4.81 -9.06
N ARG A 250 3.79 -3.84 -8.97
CA ARG A 250 4.45 -3.43 -7.73
C ARG A 250 4.22 -1.95 -7.46
N ILE A 251 4.10 -1.60 -6.19
CA ILE A 251 4.09 -0.21 -5.72
C ILE A 251 5.51 0.20 -5.32
N ARG A 252 5.87 1.43 -5.68
CA ARG A 252 7.03 2.16 -5.18
C ARG A 252 6.49 3.34 -4.34
N PRO A 253 6.45 3.22 -3.01
CA PRO A 253 5.76 4.19 -2.16
C PRO A 253 6.47 5.55 -2.08
N ASP A 254 7.78 5.59 -2.36
CA ASP A 254 8.62 6.79 -2.26
C ASP A 254 9.73 6.79 -3.33
N ASP A 255 10.65 7.73 -3.23
CA ASP A 255 11.78 7.89 -4.16
C ASP A 255 12.90 6.85 -3.96
N GLN A 256 12.80 5.94 -2.97
CA GLN A 256 13.77 4.86 -2.82
C GLN A 256 13.54 3.77 -3.87
N GLU A 257 14.56 2.94 -4.10
CA GLU A 257 14.51 1.83 -5.07
C GLU A 257 13.69 0.62 -4.57
N THR A 258 13.12 0.68 -3.37
CA THR A 258 12.36 -0.44 -2.82
C THR A 258 10.97 -0.52 -3.45
N ARG A 259 10.62 -1.72 -3.94
CA ARG A 259 9.31 -2.01 -4.52
C ARG A 259 8.64 -3.16 -3.79
N TYR A 260 7.34 -3.05 -3.60
CA TYR A 260 6.52 -4.05 -2.92
C TYR A 260 5.44 -4.56 -3.86
N LEU A 261 5.02 -5.81 -3.71
CA LEU A 261 3.86 -6.32 -4.45
C LEU A 261 2.63 -5.45 -4.13
N LEU A 262 1.90 -5.03 -5.15
CA LEU A 262 0.63 -4.31 -4.96
C LEU A 262 -0.47 -5.34 -4.70
N ASN A 263 -1.22 -5.21 -3.60
CA ASN A 263 -2.21 -6.22 -3.26
C ASN A 263 -3.52 -5.99 -4.03
N PRO A 264 -4.27 -7.08 -4.32
CA PRO A 264 -5.56 -7.00 -4.99
C PRO A 264 -6.66 -6.21 -4.23
N PHE A 265 -6.45 -5.89 -2.95
CA PHE A 265 -7.40 -5.14 -2.13
C PHE A 265 -6.98 -3.68 -1.88
N ASP A 266 -5.80 -3.24 -2.36
CA ASP A 266 -5.29 -1.87 -2.19
C ASP A 266 -6.02 -0.88 -3.15
N ALA A 267 -7.32 -0.65 -2.92
CA ALA A 267 -8.25 -0.03 -3.88
C ALA A 267 -7.77 1.30 -4.49
N TRP A 268 -7.34 2.27 -3.67
CA TRP A 268 -6.83 3.55 -4.15
C TRP A 268 -5.61 3.40 -5.06
N HIS A 269 -4.68 2.52 -4.69
CA HIS A 269 -3.49 2.26 -5.47
C HIS A 269 -3.82 1.55 -6.77
N LEU A 270 -4.79 0.63 -6.77
CA LEU A 270 -5.26 -0.03 -7.99
C LEU A 270 -5.91 0.95 -8.98
N GLN A 271 -6.78 1.83 -8.50
CA GLN A 271 -7.41 2.88 -9.31
C GLN A 271 -6.36 3.84 -9.89
N THR A 272 -5.39 4.26 -9.08
CA THR A 272 -4.31 5.16 -9.51
C THR A 272 -3.37 4.47 -10.51
N ALA A 273 -2.97 3.23 -10.24
CA ALA A 273 -2.14 2.42 -11.13
C ALA A 273 -2.82 2.25 -12.50
N TRP A 274 -4.10 1.87 -12.50
CA TRP A 274 -4.88 1.72 -13.74
C TRP A 274 -4.98 3.03 -14.53
N ALA A 275 -5.25 4.16 -13.86
CA ALA A 275 -5.31 5.46 -14.51
C ALA A 275 -3.95 5.87 -15.14
N LEU A 276 -2.85 5.68 -14.41
CA LEU A 276 -1.49 5.94 -14.91
C LEU A 276 -1.14 5.03 -16.09
N LEU A 277 -1.49 3.74 -16.00
CA LEU A 277 -1.23 2.78 -17.07
C LEU A 277 -1.99 3.16 -18.34
N ASN A 278 -3.27 3.52 -18.25
CA ASN A 278 -4.04 3.98 -19.41
C ASN A 278 -3.44 5.24 -20.04
N TYR A 279 -3.02 6.20 -19.21
CA TYR A 279 -2.37 7.42 -19.67
C TYR A 279 -1.07 7.11 -20.42
N ALA A 280 -0.19 6.32 -19.82
CA ALA A 280 1.09 5.94 -20.41
C ALA A 280 0.93 5.07 -21.66
N ALA A 281 -0.01 4.12 -21.66
CA ALA A 281 -0.30 3.27 -22.82
C ALA A 281 -0.75 4.10 -24.03
N GLY A 282 -1.59 5.13 -23.83
CA GLY A 282 -1.97 6.05 -24.91
C GLY A 282 -0.77 6.77 -25.53
N ILE A 283 0.18 7.22 -24.70
CA ILE A 283 1.42 7.85 -25.15
C ILE A 283 2.30 6.83 -25.90
N LEU A 284 2.50 5.65 -25.33
CA LEU A 284 3.38 4.61 -25.88
C LEU A 284 2.86 4.00 -27.19
N ALA A 285 1.54 4.00 -27.39
CA ALA A 285 0.87 3.59 -28.63
C ALA A 285 0.90 4.67 -29.73
N GLY A 286 1.49 5.84 -29.48
CA GLY A 286 1.59 6.91 -30.48
C GLY A 286 0.30 7.70 -30.71
N ILE A 287 -0.70 7.56 -29.84
CA ILE A 287 -1.91 8.40 -29.87
C ILE A 287 -1.51 9.79 -29.35
N SER A 288 -1.07 10.68 -30.25
CA SER A 288 -0.81 12.09 -29.94
C SER A 288 -2.01 12.98 -30.29
N PRO A 289 -2.55 13.77 -29.35
CA PRO A 289 -3.08 15.10 -29.63
C PRO A 289 -1.92 16.13 -29.63
N PRO A 290 -2.12 17.33 -30.21
CA PRO A 290 -1.10 18.07 -30.95
C PRO A 290 0.14 18.47 -30.13
N LEU A 291 1.27 18.48 -30.84
CA LEU A 291 2.59 18.91 -30.40
C LEU A 291 2.55 20.26 -29.67
N VAL A 292 2.92 20.25 -28.39
CA VAL A 292 3.50 21.41 -27.72
C VAL A 292 4.71 20.90 -26.95
N GLU A 293 5.89 21.27 -27.43
CA GLU A 293 7.17 21.12 -26.76
C GLU A 293 7.12 21.79 -25.38
N MET A 294 7.57 21.08 -24.36
CA MET A 294 8.06 21.71 -23.14
C MET A 294 9.54 21.38 -23.02
N MET A 295 10.35 22.20 -23.69
CA MET A 295 11.73 22.42 -23.29
C MET A 295 11.73 23.23 -21.99
N ASP A 296 12.74 22.97 -21.16
CA ASP A 296 13.13 23.74 -19.98
C ASP A 296 12.23 23.67 -18.73
N ARG A 297 12.26 22.51 -18.06
CA ARG A 297 12.25 22.49 -16.59
C ARG A 297 13.52 21.78 -16.11
N PRO A 298 14.23 22.29 -15.09
CA PRO A 298 15.44 21.66 -14.58
C PRO A 298 15.07 20.32 -13.93
N ASP A 299 15.15 19.25 -14.73
CA ASP A 299 14.97 17.87 -14.30
C ASP A 299 16.24 17.37 -13.62
N SER A 300 16.42 17.73 -12.35
CA SER A 300 17.17 16.89 -11.44
C SER A 300 16.16 16.02 -10.68
N LEU A 301 16.11 14.73 -11.00
CA LEU A 301 15.80 13.74 -9.97
C LEU A 301 16.90 13.92 -8.93
N SER A 302 16.56 14.50 -7.79
CA SER A 302 17.49 14.68 -6.69
C SER A 302 18.02 13.31 -6.30
N HIS A 303 19.31 13.05 -6.58
CA HIS A 303 20.02 11.97 -5.92
C HIS A 303 20.21 12.39 -4.45
N LEU A 304 19.29 11.96 -3.58
CA LEU A 304 19.44 11.97 -2.13
C LEU A 304 18.93 10.65 -1.55
#